data_AF-A0A3Q1F8D7-F1
#
_entry.id   AF-A0A3Q1F8D7-F1
#
_cell.length_a   1.000
_cell.length_b   1.000
_cell.length_c   1.000
_cell.angle_alpha   90.00
_cell.angle_beta   90.00
_cell.angle_gamma   90.00
#
_symmetry.space_group_name_H-M   'P 1'
#
loop_
_entity.id
_entity.type
_entity.pdbx_description
1 polymer ?
#
loop_
_entity_poly.entity_id
_entity_poly.type
_entity_poly.pdbx_seq_one_letter_code
_entity_poly.pdbx_strand_id
1 'polypeptide(L)'
;KGRVITGWLFFRVSSVECLFSNCTLLYISFQGDSRFVCGQFGCGAEWPYVEVCKMALLTPEEKKYFEQTLALNAARENFLIKACPGCNSPVMRTNEFSLSVCCQLCTAIKGRTFEFCWQCLKKWKGPKPRLDRCGNNGCCNQLLKTLQTCPDVVFESMPGITGCPSIRACPTCGSLLEHSKKYCKSMVCPRCKVKFCFVCLKLFSSCLKTSQPYTMCSSGVAPRQISVPVCDCTKRNCT
;
A
#
# COMPACT_ATOMS: atom_id res chain seq x y z
N LYS A 1 32.46 8.21 34.34
CA LYS A 1 32.64 7.74 32.93
C LYS A 1 31.24 7.52 32.36
N GLY A 2 30.53 8.49 31.81
CA GLY A 2 30.99 9.52 30.88
C GLY A 2 30.88 8.99 29.46
N ARG A 3 29.65 8.91 28.92
CA ARG A 3 29.40 9.16 27.50
C ARG A 3 28.05 9.85 27.34
N VAL A 4 28.14 11.15 27.53
CA VAL A 4 27.28 12.15 26.92
C VAL A 4 27.09 11.78 25.44
N ILE A 5 25.87 11.41 25.05
CA ILE A 5 25.39 11.67 23.69
C ILE A 5 24.43 12.85 23.83
N THR A 6 25.07 14.01 23.89
CA THR A 6 24.53 15.30 23.47
C THR A 6 23.69 15.13 22.22
N GLY A 7 22.43 15.52 22.32
CA GLY A 7 21.48 15.50 21.21
C GLY A 7 20.06 15.88 21.58
N TRP A 8 19.88 16.60 22.69
CA TRP A 8 18.68 17.42 22.88
C TRP A 8 18.78 18.56 21.87
N LEU A 9 18.17 18.38 20.69
CA LEU A 9 17.47 19.47 20.01
C LEU A 9 15.99 19.15 20.21
N PHE A 10 15.32 19.77 21.19
CA PHE A 10 14.68 21.07 20.96
C PHE A 10 14.11 21.19 19.54
N PHE A 11 13.22 20.27 19.19
CA PHE A 11 11.97 20.75 18.63
C PHE A 11 10.88 20.31 19.59
N ARG A 12 10.37 21.28 20.36
CA ARG A 12 8.94 21.32 20.61
C ARG A 12 8.32 21.03 19.24
N VAL A 13 7.79 19.83 19.00
CA VAL A 13 7.25 19.44 17.69
C VAL A 13 5.97 20.25 17.56
N SER A 14 6.12 21.53 17.24
CA SER A 14 5.09 22.55 17.38
C SER A 14 4.15 22.55 16.18
N SER A 15 4.31 21.58 15.27
CA SER A 15 3.43 21.42 14.13
C SER A 15 3.48 20.01 13.57
N VAL A 16 2.36 19.64 12.95
CA VAL A 16 2.15 18.38 12.25
C VAL A 16 3.13 18.18 11.08
N GLU A 17 3.64 19.27 10.48
CA GLU A 17 4.61 19.23 9.36
C GLU A 17 5.98 18.67 9.78
N CYS A 18 6.39 18.93 11.02
CA CYS A 18 7.63 18.38 11.58
C CYS A 18 7.51 16.87 11.84
N LEU A 19 6.32 16.37 12.19
CA LEU A 19 6.07 14.93 12.30
C LEU A 19 6.17 14.22 10.95
N PHE A 20 5.66 14.81 9.87
CA PHE A 20 5.81 14.25 8.52
C PHE A 20 7.26 14.23 8.02
N SER A 21 8.11 15.15 8.49
CA SER A 21 9.53 15.20 8.13
C SER A 21 10.41 14.27 8.97
N ASN A 22 10.07 14.06 10.25
CA ASN A 22 10.90 13.31 11.21
C ASN A 22 10.40 11.89 11.51
N CYS A 23 9.14 11.57 11.17
CA CYS A 23 8.55 10.25 11.30
C CYS A 23 8.00 9.80 9.95
N THR A 24 8.54 8.71 9.41
CA THR A 24 7.95 8.09 8.22
C THR A 24 6.86 7.12 8.68
N LEU A 25 5.67 7.27 8.12
CA LEU A 25 4.62 6.27 8.32
C LEU A 25 5.09 4.94 7.73
N LEU A 26 5.29 3.93 8.58
CA LEU A 26 5.71 2.61 8.14
C LEU A 26 4.52 1.83 7.57
N TYR A 27 3.35 2.00 8.20
CA TYR A 27 2.13 1.27 7.85
C TYR A 27 0.92 1.81 8.65
N ILE A 28 -0.24 1.88 7.98
CA ILE A 28 -1.56 2.05 8.62
C ILE A 28 -2.34 0.75 8.48
N SER A 29 -2.71 0.17 9.62
CA SER A 29 -3.61 -0.98 9.63
C SER A 29 -5.04 -0.61 9.33
N PHE A 30 -5.78 -1.58 8.80
CA PHE A 30 -7.22 -1.47 8.65
C PHE A 30 -7.96 -1.28 9.97
N GLN A 31 -7.34 -1.59 11.12
CA GLN A 31 -7.90 -1.38 12.46
C GLN A 31 -7.65 0.04 12.98
N GLY A 32 -7.00 0.92 12.20
CA GLY A 32 -6.62 2.27 12.63
C GLY A 32 -5.27 2.34 13.35
N ASP A 33 -4.68 1.20 13.72
CA ASP A 33 -3.33 1.17 14.29
C ASP A 33 -2.32 1.65 13.27
N SER A 34 -1.70 2.78 13.58
CA SER A 34 -0.66 3.41 12.78
C SER A 34 0.68 3.25 13.49
N ARG A 35 1.69 2.72 12.77
CA ARG A 35 3.07 2.65 13.27
C ARG A 35 3.96 3.60 12.51
N PHE A 36 4.75 4.34 13.26
CA PHE A 36 5.68 5.35 12.75
C PHE A 36 7.11 4.86 12.97
N VAL A 37 7.95 5.01 11.95
CA VAL A 37 9.39 4.77 12.10
C VAL A 37 10.11 6.10 12.19
N CYS A 38 11.12 6.16 13.06
CA CYS A 38 12.00 7.31 13.15
C CYS A 38 12.67 7.55 11.78
N GLY A 39 12.49 8.77 11.25
CA GLY A 39 13.09 9.19 9.97
C GLY A 39 14.60 9.41 10.03
N GLN A 40 15.21 9.33 11.22
CA GLN A 40 16.65 9.45 11.36
C GLN A 40 17.37 8.22 10.79
N PHE A 41 18.35 8.48 9.93
CA PHE A 41 19.15 7.44 9.30
C PHE A 41 19.77 6.49 10.35
N GLY A 42 19.48 5.20 10.23
CA GLY A 42 20.02 4.16 11.11
C GLY A 42 19.30 3.95 12.45
N CYS A 43 18.22 4.69 12.76
CA CYS A 43 17.49 4.51 14.02
C CYS A 43 16.51 3.32 13.97
N GLY A 44 15.62 3.29 12.99
CA GLY A 44 14.66 2.17 12.79
C GLY A 44 13.64 1.94 13.91
N ALA A 45 13.59 2.81 14.94
CA ALA A 45 12.66 2.66 16.05
C ALA A 45 11.20 2.85 15.58
N GLU A 46 10.33 1.90 15.97
CA GLU A 46 8.89 1.93 15.70
C GLU A 46 8.11 2.49 16.90
N TRP A 47 7.14 3.37 16.63
CA TRP A 47 6.32 4.03 17.63
C TRP A 47 4.83 3.90 17.28
N PRO A 48 3.97 3.50 18.23
CA PRO A 48 2.53 3.54 18.07
C PRO A 48 2.01 4.99 18.04
N TYR A 49 0.89 5.21 17.33
CA TYR A 49 0.26 6.53 17.21
C TYR A 49 0.06 7.27 18.55
N VAL A 50 -0.36 6.54 19.59
CA VAL A 50 -0.60 7.11 20.92
C VAL A 50 0.69 7.70 21.52
N GLU A 51 1.84 7.05 21.31
CA GLU A 51 3.12 7.55 21.79
C GLU A 51 3.60 8.74 20.96
N VAL A 52 3.42 8.72 19.63
CA VAL A 52 3.72 9.87 18.77
C VAL A 52 2.92 11.11 19.20
N CYS A 53 1.62 10.95 19.44
CA CYS A 53 0.75 12.02 19.94
C CYS A 53 1.20 12.59 21.29
N LYS A 54 1.62 11.72 22.22
CA LYS A 54 2.10 12.14 23.54
C LYS A 54 3.41 12.90 23.44
N MET A 55 4.35 12.39 22.65
CA MET A 55 5.68 12.99 22.51
C MET A 55 5.65 14.30 21.71
N ALA A 56 4.75 14.42 20.72
CA ALA A 56 4.58 15.63 19.93
C ALA A 56 3.64 16.66 20.55
N LEU A 57 2.97 16.33 21.67
CA LEU A 57 2.05 17.22 22.39
C LEU A 57 0.94 17.81 21.50
N LEU A 58 0.43 17.01 20.54
CA LEU A 58 -0.56 17.48 19.57
C LEU A 58 -1.85 17.96 20.24
N THR A 59 -2.35 19.11 19.80
CA THR A 59 -3.69 19.60 20.18
C THR A 59 -4.79 18.70 19.59
N PRO A 60 -6.04 18.76 20.09
CA PRO A 60 -7.16 18.04 19.49
C PRO A 60 -7.34 18.34 17.99
N GLU A 61 -7.15 19.59 17.57
CA GLU A 61 -7.26 20.03 16.17
C GLU A 61 -6.13 19.44 15.32
N GLU A 62 -4.89 19.43 15.82
CA GLU A 62 -3.73 18.86 15.15
C GLU A 62 -3.84 17.34 15.02
N LYS A 63 -4.32 16.65 16.06
CA LYS A 63 -4.63 15.21 16.02
C LYS A 63 -5.65 14.90 14.93
N LYS A 64 -6.73 15.68 14.86
CA LYS A 64 -7.77 15.52 13.84
C LYS A 64 -7.21 15.69 12.43
N TYR A 65 -6.40 16.74 12.20
CA TYR A 65 -5.74 16.96 10.92
C TYR A 65 -4.76 15.82 10.56
N PHE A 66 -3.99 15.35 11.54
CA PHE A 66 -3.05 14.25 11.36
C PHE A 66 -3.77 12.93 11.02
N GLU A 67 -4.83 12.57 11.75
CA GLU A 67 -5.67 11.40 11.48
C GLU A 67 -6.34 11.46 10.10
N GLN A 68 -6.86 12.62 9.70
CA GLN A 68 -7.41 12.83 8.36
C GLN A 68 -6.35 12.60 7.28
N THR A 69 -5.14 13.11 7.49
CA THR A 69 -4.04 12.95 6.55
C THR A 69 -3.56 11.50 6.48
N LEU A 70 -3.49 10.80 7.62
CA LEU A 70 -3.21 9.37 7.68
C LEU A 70 -4.27 8.56 6.92
N ALA A 71 -5.56 8.83 7.17
CA ALA A 71 -6.66 8.16 6.48
C ALA A 71 -6.62 8.39 4.96
N LEU A 72 -6.31 9.62 4.52
CA LEU A 72 -6.11 9.94 3.11
C LEU A 72 -4.92 9.19 2.50
N ASN A 73 -3.80 9.11 3.22
CA ASN A 73 -2.62 8.38 2.77
C ASN A 73 -2.89 6.87 2.67
N ALA A 74 -3.53 6.28 3.69
CA ALA A 74 -3.96 4.88 3.65
C ALA A 74 -4.92 4.61 2.48
N ALA A 75 -5.88 5.51 2.25
CA ALA A 75 -6.82 5.36 1.14
C ALA A 75 -6.16 5.52 -0.24
N ARG A 76 -5.12 6.36 -0.36
CA ARG A 76 -4.26 6.47 -1.55
C ARG A 76 -3.45 5.21 -1.78
N GLU A 77 -2.82 4.65 -0.74
CA GLU A 77 -2.10 3.37 -0.80
C GLU A 77 -3.02 2.20 -1.16
N ASN A 78 -4.28 2.27 -0.74
CA ASN A 78 -5.32 1.30 -1.07
C ASN A 78 -5.91 1.51 -2.47
N PHE A 79 -5.42 2.51 -3.22
CA PHE A 79 -5.94 2.93 -4.51
C PHE A 79 -7.45 3.23 -4.51
N LEU A 80 -8.01 3.55 -3.34
CA LEU A 80 -9.42 3.91 -3.13
C LEU A 80 -9.66 5.39 -3.46
N ILE A 81 -8.63 6.22 -3.26
CA ILE A 81 -8.63 7.64 -3.60
C ILE A 81 -7.58 7.91 -4.68
N LYS A 82 -7.97 8.67 -5.69
CA LYS A 82 -7.05 9.24 -6.68
C LYS A 82 -7.28 10.73 -6.83
N ALA A 83 -6.23 11.46 -7.21
CA ALA A 83 -6.36 12.88 -7.53
C ALA A 83 -7.09 13.06 -8.86
N CYS A 84 -8.04 13.98 -8.90
CA CYS A 84 -8.68 14.39 -10.14
C CYS A 84 -7.65 15.05 -11.07
N PRO A 85 -7.53 14.65 -12.35
CA PRO A 85 -6.58 15.27 -13.29
C PRO A 85 -6.93 16.72 -13.65
N GLY A 86 -8.13 17.19 -13.31
CA GLY A 86 -8.59 18.55 -13.59
C GLY A 86 -8.33 19.54 -12.46
N CYS A 87 -8.60 19.16 -11.22
CA CYS A 87 -8.53 20.07 -10.06
C CYS A 87 -7.73 19.52 -8.88
N ASN A 88 -7.07 18.36 -9.03
CA ASN A 88 -6.27 17.68 -8.01
C ASN A 88 -7.03 17.27 -6.74
N SER A 89 -8.34 17.50 -6.66
CA SER A 89 -9.16 17.09 -5.52
C SER A 89 -9.13 15.56 -5.36
N PRO A 90 -9.15 15.04 -4.13
CA PRO A 90 -9.29 13.61 -3.90
C PRO A 90 -10.66 13.14 -4.40
N VAL A 91 -10.68 12.06 -5.18
CA VAL A 91 -11.91 11.43 -5.69
C VAL A 91 -11.87 9.96 -5.34
N MET A 92 -12.99 9.46 -4.81
CA MET A 92 -13.22 8.03 -4.59
C MET A 92 -14.01 7.43 -5.73
N ARG A 93 -13.74 6.17 -6.04
CA ARG A 93 -14.52 5.42 -7.02
C ARG A 93 -15.74 4.81 -6.33
N THR A 94 -16.92 5.36 -6.59
CA THR A 94 -18.20 4.88 -6.02
C THR A 94 -18.76 3.65 -6.75
N ASN A 95 -18.48 3.51 -8.05
CA ASN A 95 -18.91 2.36 -8.85
C ASN A 95 -17.71 1.45 -9.14
N GLU A 96 -17.64 0.30 -8.48
CA GLU A 96 -16.58 -0.68 -8.68
C GLU A 96 -16.61 -1.32 -10.06
N PHE A 97 -17.79 -1.35 -10.70
CA PHE A 97 -18.07 -1.91 -12.03
C PHE A 97 -17.80 -0.93 -13.18
N SER A 98 -17.15 0.21 -12.90
CA SER A 98 -16.78 1.18 -13.92
C SER A 98 -15.39 1.75 -13.65
N LEU A 99 -14.59 1.90 -14.70
CA LEU A 99 -13.36 2.67 -14.67
C LEU A 99 -13.62 4.17 -14.87
N SER A 100 -14.83 4.57 -15.26
CA SER A 100 -15.21 5.97 -15.40
C SER A 100 -15.58 6.55 -14.05
N VAL A 101 -14.90 7.62 -13.65
CA VAL A 101 -15.11 8.31 -12.38
C VAL A 101 -15.42 9.77 -12.64
N CYS A 102 -16.50 10.26 -12.01
CA CYS A 102 -16.94 11.65 -12.12
C CYS A 102 -16.34 12.50 -10.99
N CYS A 103 -15.75 13.64 -11.32
CA CYS A 103 -15.35 14.64 -10.33
C CYS A 103 -16.48 15.64 -10.14
N GLN A 104 -17.08 15.65 -8.94
CA GLN A 104 -18.20 16.54 -8.63
C GLN A 104 -17.79 18.02 -8.66
N LEU A 105 -16.60 18.36 -8.15
CA LEU A 105 -16.09 19.74 -8.16
C LEU A 105 -15.85 20.27 -9.57
N CYS A 106 -15.13 19.52 -10.41
CA CYS A 106 -14.94 19.91 -11.81
C CYS A 106 -16.27 19.97 -12.58
N THR A 107 -17.23 19.10 -12.25
CA THR A 107 -18.55 19.10 -12.87
C THR A 107 -19.33 20.36 -12.52
N ALA A 108 -19.32 20.75 -11.24
CA ALA A 108 -19.95 21.98 -10.77
C ALA A 108 -19.30 23.23 -11.39
N ILE A 109 -17.96 23.34 -11.33
CA ILE A 109 -17.22 24.52 -11.84
C ILE A 109 -17.40 24.69 -13.36
N LYS A 110 -17.40 23.59 -14.12
CA LYS A 110 -17.47 23.65 -15.59
C LYS A 110 -18.89 23.66 -16.14
N GLY A 111 -19.91 23.50 -15.29
CA GLY A 111 -21.31 23.35 -15.70
C GLY A 111 -21.59 22.13 -16.59
N ARG A 112 -20.65 21.17 -16.65
CA ARG A 112 -20.77 19.95 -17.48
C ARG A 112 -20.05 18.79 -16.82
N THR A 113 -20.52 17.57 -17.06
CA THR A 113 -19.93 16.35 -16.49
C THR A 113 -18.44 16.23 -16.82
N PHE A 114 -17.63 16.12 -15.77
CA PHE A 114 -16.20 15.87 -15.89
C PHE A 114 -15.87 14.47 -15.40
N GLU A 115 -15.58 13.57 -16.34
CA GLU A 115 -15.24 12.19 -16.08
C GLU A 115 -13.83 11.85 -16.55
N PHE A 116 -13.15 10.98 -15.80
CA PHE A 116 -11.82 10.49 -16.13
C PHE A 116 -11.70 8.99 -15.86
N CYS A 117 -10.71 8.37 -16.49
CA CYS A 117 -10.41 6.96 -16.31
C CYS A 117 -9.61 6.72 -15.02
N TRP A 118 -10.09 5.81 -14.18
CA TRP A 118 -9.43 5.43 -12.93
C TRP A 118 -8.03 4.83 -13.13
N GLN A 119 -7.75 4.20 -14.27
CA GLN A 119 -6.44 3.61 -14.55
C GLN A 119 -5.43 4.66 -15.00
N CYS A 120 -5.70 5.33 -16.12
CA CYS A 120 -4.74 6.23 -16.77
C CYS A 120 -4.85 7.70 -16.38
N LEU A 121 -5.85 8.07 -15.57
CA LEU A 121 -6.11 9.43 -15.10
C LEU A 121 -6.28 10.47 -16.23
N LYS A 122 -6.64 10.02 -17.43
CA LYS A 122 -7.02 10.89 -18.55
C LYS A 122 -8.53 11.02 -18.65
N LYS A 123 -9.02 12.07 -19.31
CA LYS A 123 -10.46 12.26 -19.59
C LYS A 123 -11.05 10.97 -20.19
N TRP A 124 -12.24 10.60 -19.73
CA TRP A 124 -12.88 9.35 -20.16
C TRP A 124 -13.13 9.35 -21.68
N LYS A 125 -12.87 8.20 -22.32
CA LYS A 125 -13.16 7.95 -23.74
C LYS A 125 -13.75 6.56 -23.90
N GLY A 126 -14.77 6.43 -24.74
CA GLY A 126 -15.45 5.17 -25.04
C GLY A 126 -16.76 4.95 -24.27
N PRO A 127 -17.47 3.85 -24.58
CA PRO A 127 -18.76 3.52 -23.97
C PRO A 127 -18.62 3.23 -22.47
N LYS A 128 -19.70 3.46 -21.72
CA LYS A 128 -19.84 3.18 -20.29
C LYS A 128 -21.01 2.21 -20.08
N PRO A 129 -20.97 1.32 -19.06
CA PRO A 129 -19.85 1.07 -18.15
C PRO A 129 -18.76 0.20 -18.79
N ARG A 130 -17.50 0.36 -18.36
CA ARG A 130 -16.37 -0.51 -18.74
C ARG A 130 -15.43 -0.75 -17.58
N LEU A 131 -14.99 -1.99 -17.43
CA LEU A 131 -14.08 -2.46 -16.37
C LEU A 131 -12.67 -2.80 -16.86
N ASP A 132 -12.56 -3.15 -18.13
CA ASP A 132 -11.35 -3.63 -18.78
C ASP A 132 -10.39 -2.49 -19.08
N ARG A 133 -10.83 -1.51 -19.88
CA ARG A 133 -10.03 -0.34 -20.29
C ARG A 133 -10.92 0.80 -20.80
N CYS A 134 -10.39 2.02 -20.81
CA CYS A 134 -10.99 3.11 -21.57
C CYS A 134 -10.42 3.18 -22.99
N GLY A 135 -11.02 4.00 -23.85
CA GLY A 135 -10.58 4.25 -25.23
C GLY A 135 -9.36 5.16 -25.36
N ASN A 136 -8.62 5.44 -24.29
CA ASN A 136 -7.37 6.21 -24.38
C ASN A 136 -6.22 5.30 -24.83
N ASN A 137 -5.42 5.78 -25.78
CA ASN A 137 -4.20 5.09 -26.21
C ASN A 137 -3.25 4.88 -25.03
N GLY A 138 -2.74 3.64 -24.90
CA GLY A 138 -1.84 3.24 -23.82
C GLY A 138 -2.51 3.09 -22.45
N CYS A 139 -3.85 3.10 -22.35
CA CYS A 139 -4.53 2.81 -21.09
C CYS A 139 -4.24 1.38 -20.65
N CYS A 140 -3.58 1.22 -19.51
CA CYS A 140 -3.33 -0.06 -18.88
C CYS A 140 -3.44 0.06 -17.37
N ASN A 141 -3.77 -1.05 -16.70
CA ASN A 141 -3.68 -1.14 -15.26
C ASN A 141 -2.20 -1.22 -14.86
N GLN A 142 -1.65 -0.11 -14.38
CA GLN A 142 -0.23 -0.02 -14.04
C GLN A 142 0.19 -1.06 -12.98
N LEU A 143 -0.72 -1.43 -12.07
CA LEU A 143 -0.47 -2.46 -11.07
C LEU A 143 -0.24 -3.83 -11.72
N LEU A 144 -1.14 -4.23 -12.63
CA LEU A 144 -1.02 -5.49 -13.36
C LEU A 144 0.19 -5.47 -14.29
N LYS A 145 0.47 -4.34 -14.92
CA LYS A 145 1.67 -4.17 -15.74
C LYS A 145 2.93 -4.45 -14.91
N THR A 146 3.06 -3.85 -13.71
CA THR A 146 4.18 -4.10 -12.81
C THR A 146 4.29 -5.58 -12.42
N LEU A 147 3.18 -6.23 -12.05
CA LEU A 147 3.17 -7.66 -11.71
C LEU A 147 3.58 -8.56 -12.90
N GLN A 148 3.25 -8.15 -14.11
CA GLN A 148 3.58 -8.89 -15.33
C GLN A 148 5.02 -8.66 -15.80
N THR A 149 5.58 -7.46 -15.60
CA THR A 149 6.87 -7.08 -16.20
C THR A 149 8.01 -6.92 -15.19
N CYS A 150 7.76 -7.01 -13.87
CA CYS A 150 8.84 -6.94 -12.87
C CYS A 150 9.89 -8.05 -13.11
N PRO A 151 11.18 -7.81 -12.84
CA PRO A 151 12.20 -8.84 -13.02
C PRO A 151 11.98 -10.02 -12.05
N ASP A 152 12.73 -11.09 -12.24
CA ASP A 152 12.71 -12.19 -11.28
C ASP A 152 13.62 -11.88 -10.08
N VAL A 153 13.21 -12.31 -8.88
CA VAL A 153 14.01 -12.23 -7.67
C VAL A 153 14.99 -13.38 -7.59
N VAL A 154 16.20 -13.08 -7.13
CA VAL A 154 17.21 -14.05 -6.73
C VAL A 154 17.26 -14.07 -5.20
N PHE A 155 17.04 -15.23 -4.59
CA PHE A 155 17.09 -15.39 -3.13
C PHE A 155 18.53 -15.69 -2.68
N GLU A 156 19.01 -14.96 -1.68
CA GLU A 156 20.35 -15.17 -1.12
C GLU A 156 20.42 -16.49 -0.33
N SER A 157 19.39 -16.77 0.47
CA SER A 157 19.34 -17.93 1.37
C SER A 157 18.72 -19.20 0.76
N MET A 158 18.27 -19.15 -0.50
CA MET A 158 17.65 -20.29 -1.19
C MET A 158 18.04 -20.30 -2.68
N PRO A 159 19.29 -20.63 -3.01
CA PRO A 159 19.72 -20.80 -4.39
C PRO A 159 18.90 -21.91 -5.07
N GLY A 160 18.49 -21.69 -6.32
CA GLY A 160 17.72 -22.66 -7.12
C GLY A 160 16.25 -22.29 -7.37
N ILE A 161 15.71 -21.25 -6.71
CA ILE A 161 14.40 -20.69 -7.09
C ILE A 161 14.59 -19.75 -8.28
N THR A 162 14.21 -20.21 -9.47
CA THR A 162 14.22 -19.43 -10.72
C THR A 162 12.80 -19.09 -11.16
N GLY A 163 12.59 -17.97 -11.86
CA GLY A 163 11.28 -17.61 -12.42
C GLY A 163 10.30 -16.97 -11.42
N CYS A 164 10.74 -16.64 -10.20
CA CYS A 164 9.88 -15.98 -9.21
C CYS A 164 9.92 -14.45 -9.43
N PRO A 165 8.77 -13.78 -9.67
CA PRO A 165 8.71 -12.33 -9.81
C PRO A 165 9.19 -11.61 -8.54
N SER A 166 9.90 -10.48 -8.71
CA SER A 166 10.42 -9.66 -7.60
C SER A 166 9.34 -8.85 -6.89
N ILE A 167 8.23 -8.57 -7.58
CA ILE A 167 7.07 -7.90 -7.01
C ILE A 167 5.87 -8.82 -7.15
N ARG A 168 5.16 -9.07 -6.05
CA ARG A 168 3.89 -9.83 -6.02
C ARG A 168 2.84 -9.09 -5.23
N ALA A 169 1.57 -9.29 -5.58
CA ALA A 169 0.44 -8.80 -4.80
C ALA A 169 0.08 -9.77 -3.67
N CYS A 170 -0.19 -9.24 -2.48
CA CYS A 170 -0.66 -10.02 -1.35
C CYS A 170 -1.93 -10.80 -1.74
N PRO A 171 -1.99 -12.13 -1.48
CA PRO A 171 -3.12 -12.97 -1.87
C PRO A 171 -4.41 -12.61 -1.12
N THR A 172 -4.33 -11.87 -0.02
CA THR A 172 -5.48 -11.48 0.80
C THR A 172 -5.96 -10.07 0.51
N CYS A 173 -5.06 -9.08 0.42
CA CYS A 173 -5.45 -7.66 0.35
C CYS A 173 -4.97 -6.93 -0.91
N GLY A 174 -4.25 -7.62 -1.80
CA GLY A 174 -3.81 -7.06 -3.08
C GLY A 174 -2.67 -6.04 -3.04
N SER A 175 -2.11 -5.71 -1.87
CA SER A 175 -0.93 -4.82 -1.78
C SER A 175 0.25 -5.40 -2.54
N LEU A 176 0.92 -4.57 -3.35
CA LEU A 176 2.17 -4.95 -4.01
C LEU A 176 3.30 -4.97 -3.00
N LEU A 177 4.06 -6.05 -3.01
CA LEU A 177 5.11 -6.33 -2.05
C LEU A 177 6.34 -6.85 -2.79
N GLU A 178 7.50 -6.41 -2.33
CA GLU A 178 8.81 -6.90 -2.74
C GLU A 178 9.44 -7.68 -1.58
N HIS A 179 10.08 -8.80 -1.89
CA HIS A 179 10.77 -9.61 -0.89
C HIS A 179 12.18 -9.07 -0.64
N SER A 180 12.63 -9.06 0.61
CA SER A 180 13.97 -8.57 1.00
C SER A 180 15.13 -9.44 0.48
N LYS A 181 14.84 -10.51 -0.28
CA LYS A 181 15.79 -11.53 -0.80
C LYS A 181 16.53 -12.36 0.26
N LYS A 182 16.51 -11.90 1.51
CA LYS A 182 17.09 -12.53 2.70
C LYS A 182 16.10 -13.48 3.35
N TYR A 183 16.62 -14.47 4.08
CA TYR A 183 15.84 -15.41 4.89
C TYR A 183 14.93 -16.33 4.05
N CYS A 184 13.95 -16.95 4.71
CA CYS A 184 13.06 -17.95 4.14
C CYS A 184 12.06 -17.37 3.12
N LYS A 185 11.30 -18.25 2.46
CA LYS A 185 10.31 -17.92 1.40
C LYS A 185 9.04 -17.21 1.89
N SER A 186 9.01 -16.75 3.14
CA SER A 186 7.83 -16.21 3.79
C SER A 186 7.92 -14.70 3.91
N MET A 187 6.79 -14.03 3.78
CA MET A 187 6.69 -12.63 4.14
C MET A 187 5.42 -12.38 4.94
N VAL A 188 5.46 -11.35 5.78
CA VAL A 188 4.28 -10.82 6.45
C VAL A 188 3.82 -9.61 5.66
N CYS A 189 2.57 -9.63 5.20
CA CYS A 189 2.01 -8.46 4.55
C CYS A 189 1.96 -7.31 5.57
N PRO A 190 2.66 -6.18 5.34
CA PRO A 190 2.58 -5.05 6.24
C PRO A 190 1.13 -4.60 6.39
N ARG A 191 0.33 -4.68 5.31
CA ARG A 191 -1.05 -4.19 5.24
C ARG A 191 -2.10 -5.00 6.02
N CYS A 192 -2.11 -6.32 5.86
CA CYS A 192 -3.15 -7.17 6.46
C CYS A 192 -2.61 -8.14 7.51
N LYS A 193 -1.30 -8.07 7.80
CA LYS A 193 -0.55 -8.92 8.74
C LYS A 193 -0.59 -10.42 8.45
N VAL A 194 -1.22 -10.83 7.35
CA VAL A 194 -1.20 -12.22 6.90
C VAL A 194 0.21 -12.61 6.50
N LYS A 195 0.70 -13.72 7.07
CA LYS A 195 1.95 -14.37 6.68
C LYS A 195 1.67 -15.36 5.55
N PHE A 196 2.31 -15.15 4.41
CA PHE A 196 2.16 -16.00 3.24
C PHE A 196 3.51 -16.33 2.61
N CYS A 197 3.54 -17.37 1.78
CA CYS A 197 4.73 -17.74 1.03
C CYS A 197 4.82 -16.87 -0.23
N PHE A 198 5.92 -16.12 -0.37
CA PHE A 198 6.14 -15.26 -1.53
C PHE A 198 6.28 -16.08 -2.82
N VAL A 199 6.83 -17.29 -2.74
CA VAL A 199 7.09 -18.13 -3.92
C VAL A 199 5.80 -18.73 -4.51
N CYS A 200 4.95 -19.34 -3.67
CA CYS A 200 3.75 -20.05 -4.13
C CYS A 200 2.43 -19.31 -3.87
N LEU A 201 2.47 -18.12 -3.25
CA LEU A 201 1.31 -17.29 -2.88
C LEU A 201 0.27 -17.93 -1.94
N LYS A 202 0.53 -19.12 -1.41
CA LYS A 202 -0.30 -19.77 -0.38
C LYS A 202 -0.04 -19.16 1.00
N LEU A 203 -1.02 -19.27 1.90
CA LEU A 203 -0.81 -19.01 3.32
C LEU A 203 0.39 -19.81 3.83
N PHE A 204 1.21 -19.20 4.69
CA PHE A 204 2.48 -19.80 5.07
C PHE A 204 2.26 -21.11 5.84
N SER A 205 1.23 -21.17 6.69
CA SER A 205 0.79 -22.40 7.37
C SER A 205 0.45 -23.54 6.40
N SER A 206 -0.25 -23.24 5.29
CA SER A 206 -0.58 -24.23 4.26
C SER A 206 0.63 -24.69 3.47
N CYS A 207 1.58 -23.79 3.19
CA CYS A 207 2.83 -24.12 2.50
C CYS A 207 3.69 -25.07 3.36
N LEU A 208 3.75 -24.83 4.67
CA LEU A 208 4.52 -25.64 5.62
C LEU A 208 4.03 -27.08 5.77
N LYS A 209 2.77 -27.36 5.46
CA LYS A 209 2.26 -28.75 5.42
C LYS A 209 2.97 -29.62 4.37
N THR A 210 3.55 -28.98 3.36
CA THR A 210 4.13 -29.69 2.20
C THR A 210 5.62 -29.44 2.00
N SER A 211 6.16 -28.36 2.58
CA SER A 211 7.56 -27.95 2.36
C SER A 211 8.12 -27.14 3.53
N GLN A 212 9.41 -27.27 3.80
CA GLN A 212 10.09 -26.55 4.89
C GLN A 212 10.35 -25.07 4.56
N PRO A 213 10.61 -24.19 5.54
CA PRO A 213 10.77 -22.74 5.31
C PRO A 213 11.86 -22.36 4.31
N TYR A 214 12.99 -23.05 4.31
CA TYR A 214 14.17 -22.76 3.49
C TYR A 214 14.31 -23.69 2.27
N THR A 215 13.28 -24.47 1.96
CA THR A 215 13.27 -25.36 0.80
C THR A 215 12.28 -24.91 -0.25
N MET A 216 12.41 -25.43 -1.47
CA MET A 216 11.47 -25.15 -2.54
C MET A 216 10.04 -25.54 -2.16
N CYS A 217 9.06 -24.80 -2.69
CA CYS A 217 7.65 -25.16 -2.54
C CYS A 217 7.35 -26.40 -3.37
N SER A 218 6.61 -27.35 -2.81
CA SER A 218 6.19 -28.57 -3.54
C SER A 218 5.28 -28.25 -4.74
N SER A 219 4.57 -27.12 -4.68
CA SER A 219 3.77 -26.60 -5.81
C SER A 219 4.57 -25.74 -6.79
N GLY A 220 5.88 -25.62 -6.62
CA GLY A 220 6.73 -24.76 -7.43
C GLY A 220 6.46 -23.26 -7.21
N VAL A 221 6.96 -22.47 -8.17
CA VAL A 221 6.79 -21.02 -8.24
C VAL A 221 5.42 -20.69 -8.81
N ALA A 222 4.62 -19.90 -8.09
CA ALA A 222 3.31 -19.47 -8.59
C ALA A 222 3.49 -18.52 -9.78
N PRO A 223 2.60 -18.60 -10.80
CA PRO A 223 2.67 -17.73 -11.98
C PRO A 223 2.49 -16.24 -11.62
N ARG A 224 2.83 -15.37 -12.58
CA ARG A 224 2.60 -13.93 -12.47
C ARG A 224 1.10 -13.65 -12.34
N GLN A 225 0.74 -12.78 -11.39
CA GLN A 225 -0.64 -12.48 -11.08
C GLN A 225 -1.30 -11.64 -12.18
N ILE A 226 -2.42 -12.12 -12.72
CA ILE A 226 -3.22 -11.45 -13.76
C ILE A 226 -4.38 -10.63 -13.19
N SER A 227 -4.63 -10.76 -11.89
CA SER A 227 -5.64 -10.02 -11.14
C SER A 227 -5.09 -9.69 -9.76
N VAL A 228 -5.65 -8.63 -9.15
CA VAL A 228 -5.30 -8.21 -7.79
C VAL A 228 -6.55 -8.34 -6.94
N PRO A 229 -6.51 -9.09 -5.82
CA PRO A 229 -7.64 -9.17 -4.90
C PRO A 229 -7.99 -7.76 -4.42
N VAL A 230 -9.26 -7.39 -4.53
CA VAL A 230 -9.78 -6.24 -3.81
C VAL A 230 -10.01 -6.69 -2.38
N CYS A 231 -9.52 -5.91 -1.42
CA CYS A 231 -9.72 -6.24 -0.03
C CYS A 231 -11.23 -6.17 0.27
N ASP A 232 -11.85 -7.31 0.50
CA ASP A 232 -13.29 -7.38 0.80
C ASP A 232 -13.49 -6.94 2.26
N CYS A 233 -13.89 -5.68 2.45
CA CYS A 233 -14.14 -5.08 3.77
C CYS A 233 -15.27 -5.79 4.54
N THR A 234 -16.05 -6.64 3.88
CA THR A 234 -17.23 -7.32 4.47
C THR A 234 -16.95 -8.75 4.94
N LYS A 235 -15.82 -9.36 4.54
CA LYS A 235 -15.57 -10.80 4.76
C LYS A 235 -14.60 -11.15 5.90
N ARG A 236 -14.53 -10.36 6.95
CA ARG A 236 -13.89 -10.80 8.20
C ARG A 236 -14.83 -10.65 9.38
N ASN A 237 -15.78 -11.58 9.41
CA ASN A 237 -16.48 -12.02 10.61
C ASN A 237 -15.49 -12.47 11.68
N CYS A 238 -15.86 -12.14 12.92
CA CYS A 238 -15.80 -12.97 14.11
C CYS A 238 -14.73 -14.07 14.13
N THR A 239 -13.68 -13.81 14.88
CA THR A 239 -13.27 -14.65 16.02
C THR A 239 -12.52 -13.77 16.99
#